data_AF-A0A9P7EFY2-F1
#
_entry.id   AF-A0A9P7EFY2-F1
#
_cell.length_a   1.000
_cell.length_b   1.000
_cell.length_c   1.000
_cell.angle_alpha   90.00
_cell.angle_beta   90.00
_cell.angle_gamma   90.00
#
_symmetry.space_group_name_H-M   'P 1'
#
loop_
_entity.id
_entity.type
_entity.pdbx_description
1 polymer ?
#
loop_
_entity_poly.entity_id
_entity_poly.type
_entity_poly.pdbx_seq_one_letter_code
_entity_poly.pdbx_strand_id
1 'polypeptide(L)'
;MERAVRAIQGLLPSTLPPSLRTTPANLYQVLSRAPGGGVGQRVHQIRWTEKGIRNCYWQVTRTRLKLEGNHGKAWGKLYWRGKQISRQEERIDGSLKYKWSAGSS
;
A
#
# COMPACT_ATOMS: atom_id res chain seq x y z
N MET A 1 26.18 7.03 -13.95
CA MET A 1 24.94 6.49 -13.35
C MET A 1 24.29 5.40 -14.21
N GLU A 2 24.35 5.51 -15.55
CA GLU A 2 23.71 4.55 -16.49
C GLU A 2 24.22 3.10 -16.41
N ARG A 3 25.53 2.89 -16.18
CA ARG A 3 26.12 1.53 -16.10
C ARG A 3 25.60 0.72 -14.91
N ALA A 4 25.41 1.36 -13.76
CA ALA A 4 24.90 0.72 -12.56
C ALA A 4 23.43 0.27 -12.74
N VAL A 5 22.62 1.10 -13.38
CA VAL A 5 21.21 0.78 -13.66
C VAL A 5 21.10 -0.44 -14.58
N ARG A 6 21.91 -0.51 -15.65
CA ARG A 6 21.92 -1.66 -16.57
C ARG A 6 22.39 -2.95 -15.90
N ALA A 7 23.41 -2.88 -15.04
CA ALA A 7 23.90 -4.05 -14.29
C ALA A 7 22.83 -4.57 -13.31
N ILE A 8 22.14 -3.68 -12.60
CA ILE A 8 21.04 -4.05 -11.71
C ILE A 8 19.87 -4.66 -12.51
N GLN A 9 19.52 -4.08 -13.66
CA GLN A 9 18.46 -4.63 -14.52
C GLN A 9 18.74 -6.06 -14.97
N GLY A 10 20.00 -6.42 -15.24
CA GLY A 10 20.39 -7.80 -15.58
C GLY A 10 20.30 -8.80 -14.42
N LEU A 11 20.28 -8.33 -13.17
CA LEU A 11 20.17 -9.16 -11.96
C LEU A 11 18.71 -9.32 -11.48
N LEU A 12 17.78 -8.53 -12.02
CA LEU A 12 16.38 -8.58 -11.61
C LEU A 12 15.68 -9.76 -12.29
N PRO A 13 14.83 -10.50 -11.56
CA PRO A 13 14.01 -11.54 -12.16
C PRO A 13 13.08 -10.95 -13.23
N SER A 14 12.72 -11.77 -14.23
CA SER A 14 11.78 -11.39 -15.31
C SER A 14 10.43 -10.90 -14.77
N THR A 15 10.06 -11.35 -13.57
CA THR A 15 8.93 -10.83 -12.81
C THR A 15 9.41 -10.25 -11.49
N LEU A 16 9.26 -8.92 -11.33
CA LEU A 16 9.66 -8.26 -10.09
C LEU A 16 8.75 -8.69 -8.92
N PRO A 17 9.32 -8.98 -7.73
CA PRO A 17 8.53 -9.23 -6.53
C PRO A 17 7.73 -7.97 -6.14
N PRO A 18 6.58 -8.10 -5.47
CA PRO A 18 5.71 -6.96 -5.17
C PRO A 18 6.37 -5.82 -4.40
N SER A 19 7.33 -6.15 -3.53
CA SER A 19 8.14 -5.21 -2.75
C SER A 19 9.02 -4.28 -3.60
N LEU A 20 9.32 -4.66 -4.85
CA LEU A 20 10.15 -3.86 -5.78
C LEU A 20 9.32 -3.18 -6.89
N ARG A 21 7.98 -3.31 -6.87
CA ARG A 21 7.10 -2.66 -7.85
C ARG A 21 6.75 -1.24 -7.41
N THR A 22 6.62 -0.32 -8.36
CA THR A 22 6.17 1.06 -8.11
C THR A 22 4.72 1.31 -8.55
N THR A 23 4.13 0.37 -9.30
CA THR A 23 2.77 0.50 -9.84
C THR A 23 1.68 0.32 -8.78
N PRO A 24 0.46 0.84 -9.01
CA PRO A 24 -0.72 0.47 -8.23
C PRO A 24 -0.89 -1.03 -8.06
N ALA A 25 -1.22 -1.47 -6.85
CA ALA A 25 -1.30 -2.88 -6.51
C ALA A 25 -2.39 -3.12 -5.44
N ASN A 26 -2.58 -4.38 -5.03
CA ASN A 26 -3.44 -4.64 -3.88
C ASN A 26 -2.80 -4.08 -2.59
N LEU A 27 -3.57 -3.94 -1.51
CA LEU A 27 -3.10 -3.30 -0.29
C LEU A 27 -1.82 -3.94 0.26
N TYR A 28 -1.78 -5.27 0.35
CA TYR A 28 -0.66 -5.99 0.95
C TYR A 28 0.63 -5.81 0.15
N GLN A 29 0.51 -5.78 -1.18
CA GLN A 29 1.64 -5.55 -2.09
C GLN A 29 2.16 -4.12 -2.00
N VAL A 30 1.29 -3.14 -1.72
CA VAL A 30 1.71 -1.76 -1.45
C VAL A 30 2.45 -1.70 -0.10
N LEU A 31 1.90 -2.33 0.92
CA LEU A 31 2.46 -2.33 2.28
C LEU A 31 3.78 -3.10 2.37
N SER A 32 3.98 -4.15 1.56
CA SER A 32 5.23 -4.94 1.54
C SER A 32 6.42 -4.19 0.95
N ARG A 33 6.20 -3.04 0.31
CA ARG A 33 7.27 -2.16 -0.20
C ARG A 33 7.92 -1.33 0.91
N ALA A 34 7.23 -1.18 2.04
CA ALA A 34 7.69 -0.40 3.17
C ALA A 34 8.24 -1.31 4.29
N PRO A 35 9.28 -0.88 5.02
CA PRO A 35 9.75 -1.58 6.22
C PRO A 35 8.62 -1.79 7.23
N GLY A 36 8.73 -2.86 8.03
CA GLY A 36 7.72 -3.19 9.04
C GLY A 36 6.33 -3.51 8.48
N GLY A 37 6.22 -3.82 7.19
CA GLY A 37 4.95 -4.07 6.53
C GLY A 37 4.08 -2.82 6.39
N GLY A 38 4.68 -1.63 6.31
CA GLY A 38 3.93 -0.39 6.10
C GLY A 38 3.15 0.11 7.32
N VAL A 39 3.45 -0.38 8.53
CA VAL A 39 2.94 0.22 9.77
C VAL A 39 3.39 1.69 9.86
N GLY A 40 2.46 2.59 10.18
CA GLY A 40 2.69 4.03 10.17
C GLY A 40 2.55 4.67 8.79
N GLN A 41 2.35 3.90 7.73
CA GLN A 41 2.11 4.43 6.39
C GLN A 41 0.64 4.87 6.21
N ARG A 42 0.45 5.92 5.40
CA ARG A 42 -0.87 6.28 4.86
C ARG A 42 -1.08 5.59 3.53
N VAL A 43 -2.27 5.04 3.32
CA VAL A 43 -2.66 4.41 2.06
C VAL A 43 -4.10 4.75 1.71
N HIS A 44 -4.40 4.83 0.42
CA HIS A 44 -5.75 5.12 -0.05
C HIS A 44 -6.12 4.21 -1.22
N GLN A 45 -7.42 4.05 -1.43
CA GLN A 45 -7.94 3.39 -2.62
C GLN A 45 -7.91 4.39 -3.77
N ILE A 46 -7.28 4.05 -4.90
CA ILE A 46 -7.12 4.96 -6.04
C ILE A 46 -8.47 5.46 -6.57
N ARG A 47 -9.52 4.64 -6.47
CA ARG A 47 -10.90 5.03 -6.83
C ARG A 47 -11.42 6.25 -6.06
N TRP A 48 -10.86 6.58 -4.89
CA TRP A 48 -11.24 7.79 -4.16
C TRP A 48 -10.72 9.03 -4.90
N THR A 49 -9.47 9.00 -5.34
CA THR A 49 -8.86 10.04 -6.18
C THR A 49 -9.59 10.17 -7.52
N GLU A 50 -9.89 9.06 -8.19
CA GLU A 50 -10.66 9.05 -9.45
C GLU A 50 -12.04 9.69 -9.29
N LYS A 51 -12.64 9.60 -8.10
CA LYS A 51 -13.94 10.21 -7.76
C LYS A 51 -13.82 11.64 -7.20
N GLY A 52 -12.63 12.23 -7.20
CA GLY A 52 -12.39 13.56 -6.61
C GLY A 52 -12.59 13.61 -5.10
N ILE A 53 -12.60 12.47 -4.42
CA ILE A 53 -12.69 12.39 -2.96
C ILE A 53 -11.28 12.56 -2.40
N ARG A 54 -10.95 13.78 -1.98
CA ARG A 54 -9.61 14.15 -1.51
C ARG A 54 -9.44 13.97 0.00
N ASN A 55 -8.18 13.82 0.43
CA ASN A 55 -7.78 13.72 1.84
C ASN A 55 -8.44 12.54 2.57
N CYS A 56 -8.70 11.44 1.87
CA CYS A 56 -9.18 10.19 2.47
C CYS A 56 -8.07 9.15 2.43
N TYR A 57 -7.81 8.51 3.58
CA TYR A 57 -6.75 7.50 3.70
C TYR A 57 -6.96 6.64 4.94
N TRP A 58 -6.36 5.47 4.91
CA TRP A 58 -6.11 4.67 6.09
C TRP A 58 -4.72 4.98 6.61
N GLN A 59 -4.62 5.24 7.91
CA GLN A 59 -3.36 5.25 8.65
C GLN A 59 -3.14 3.83 9.20
N VAL A 60 -2.17 3.10 8.65
CA VAL A 60 -1.94 1.69 8.99
C VAL A 60 -1.34 1.58 10.38
N THR A 61 -1.93 0.74 11.23
CA THR A 61 -1.46 0.50 12.62
C THR A 61 -0.83 -0.87 12.79
N ARG A 62 -1.27 -1.86 12.01
CA ARG A 62 -0.79 -3.24 12.14
C ARG A 62 -0.97 -4.02 10.86
N THR A 63 -0.04 -4.92 10.59
CA THR A 63 -0.10 -5.83 9.44
C THR A 63 0.29 -7.26 9.81
N ARG A 64 -0.30 -8.21 9.10
CA ARG A 64 0.13 -9.61 9.04
C ARG A 64 0.16 -10.01 7.57
N LEU A 65 1.31 -9.77 6.93
CA LEU A 65 1.54 -10.10 5.53
C LEU A 65 1.89 -11.59 5.39
N LYS A 66 1.51 -12.20 4.27
CA LYS A 66 1.83 -13.59 3.92
C LYS A 66 2.05 -13.72 2.41
N LEU A 67 2.63 -14.83 1.98
CA LEU A 67 2.89 -15.13 0.56
C LEU A 67 3.67 -13.99 -0.11
N GLU A 68 4.80 -13.59 0.47
CA GLU A 68 5.65 -12.50 -0.05
C GLU A 68 4.91 -11.17 -0.27
N GLY A 69 3.98 -10.85 0.63
CA GLY A 69 3.20 -9.62 0.57
C GLY A 69 2.06 -9.63 -0.45
N ASN A 70 1.74 -10.77 -1.08
CA ASN A 70 0.60 -10.86 -1.98
C ASN A 70 -0.75 -10.92 -1.23
N HIS A 71 -0.73 -11.39 0.01
CA HIS A 71 -1.92 -11.59 0.84
C HIS A 71 -1.65 -11.17 2.30
N GLY A 72 -2.70 -11.11 3.12
CA GLY A 72 -2.53 -10.83 4.53
C GLY A 72 -3.78 -10.37 5.24
N LYS A 73 -3.56 -9.64 6.33
CA LYS A 73 -4.53 -8.83 7.05
C LYS A 73 -3.85 -7.50 7.40
N ALA A 74 -4.59 -6.40 7.29
CA ALA A 74 -4.12 -5.08 7.69
C ALA A 74 -5.20 -4.40 8.53
N TRP A 75 -4.75 -3.60 9.49
CA TRP A 75 -5.58 -2.78 10.37
C TRP A 75 -5.10 -1.35 10.33
N GLY A 76 -6.01 -0.42 10.58
CA GLY A 76 -5.68 0.98 10.62
C GLY A 76 -6.82 1.84 11.16
N LYS A 77 -6.60 3.16 11.10
CA LYS A 77 -7.61 4.17 11.38
C LYS A 77 -7.95 4.89 10.09
N LEU A 78 -9.24 4.97 9.77
CA LEU A 78 -9.74 5.67 8.60
C LEU A 78 -9.82 7.17 8.88
N TYR A 79 -9.20 7.93 8.00
CA TYR A 79 -9.36 9.37 7.87
C TYR A 79 -10.20 9.65 6.63
N TRP A 80 -11.28 10.40 6.83
CA TRP A 80 -12.17 10.80 5.76
C TRP A 80 -12.19 12.33 5.67
N ARG A 81 -11.75 12.85 4.53
CA ARG A 81 -11.64 14.30 4.25
C ARG A 81 -10.89 15.03 5.37
N GLY A 82 -9.76 14.45 5.80
CA GLY A 82 -8.90 14.99 6.85
C GLY A 82 -9.35 14.73 8.30
N LYS A 83 -10.52 14.15 8.54
CA LYS A 83 -11.01 13.83 9.89
C LYS A 83 -10.88 12.35 10.18
N GLN A 84 -10.33 11.99 11.33
CA GLN A 84 -10.34 10.59 11.79
C GLN A 84 -11.78 10.19 12.11
N ILE A 85 -12.28 9.16 11.42
CA ILE A 85 -13.65 8.65 11.63
C ILE A 85 -13.68 7.33 12.41
N SER A 86 -12.63 6.51 12.33
CA SER A 86 -12.51 5.33 13.17
C SER A 86 -12.21 5.75 14.61
N ARG A 87 -12.97 5.24 15.58
CA ARG A 87 -12.71 5.48 17.02
C ARG A 87 -11.50 4.67 17.51
N GLN A 88 -11.35 3.45 17.01
CA GLN A 88 -10.29 2.51 17.33
C GLN A 88 -9.65 1.98 16.05
N GLU A 89 -8.60 1.16 16.18
CA GLU A 89 -8.13 0.43 15.00
C GLU A 89 -9.19 -0.55 14.51
N GLU A 90 -9.34 -0.64 13.19
CA GLU A 90 -10.27 -1.57 12.56
C GLU A 90 -9.61 -2.23 11.35
N ARG A 91 -10.21 -3.33 10.88
CA ARG A 91 -9.69 -4.08 9.74
C ARG A 91 -9.91 -3.28 8.46
N ILE A 92 -8.87 -3.21 7.60
CA ILE A 92 -8.97 -2.54 6.31
C ILE A 92 -9.62 -3.49 5.29
N ASP A 93 -10.88 -3.21 4.94
CA ASP A 93 -11.63 -4.00 3.97
C ASP A 93 -11.32 -3.64 2.51
N GLY A 94 -11.66 -4.55 1.59
CA GLY A 94 -11.38 -4.38 0.17
C GLY A 94 -9.89 -4.46 -0.19
N SER A 95 -9.05 -4.95 0.72
CA SER A 95 -7.59 -5.04 0.58
C SER A 95 -7.13 -5.71 -0.71
N LEU A 96 -7.78 -6.82 -1.12
CA LEU A 96 -7.49 -7.53 -2.38
C LEU A 96 -8.33 -7.04 -3.57
N LYS A 97 -9.47 -6.40 -3.31
CA LYS A 97 -10.45 -6.00 -4.33
C LYS A 97 -10.02 -4.75 -5.08
N TYR A 98 -9.50 -3.75 -4.36
CA TYR A 98 -9.19 -2.45 -4.93
C TYR A 98 -7.72 -2.29 -5.23
N LYS A 99 -7.41 -1.33 -6.12
CA LYS A 99 -6.06 -0.82 -6.29
C LYS A 99 -5.78 0.24 -5.23
N TRP A 100 -4.62 0.12 -4.60
CA TRP A 100 -4.16 0.97 -3.51
C TRP A 100 -2.90 1.71 -3.93
N SER A 101 -2.67 2.85 -3.26
CA SER A 101 -1.42 3.60 -3.35
C SER A 101 -1.06 4.19 -1.98
N ALA A 102 0.22 4.51 -1.80
CA ALA A 102 0.69 5.22 -0.61
C ALA A 102 0.23 6.69 -0.63
N GLY A 103 0.10 7.29 0.55
CA GLY A 103 -0.37 8.67 0.73
C GLY A 103 -1.89 8.78 0.90
N SER A 104 -2.40 9.99 0.72
CA SER A 104 -3.83 10.31 0.75
C SER A 104 -4.42 10.48 -0.64
N SER A 105 -5.73 10.27 -0.78
CA SER A 105 -6.44 10.44 -2.04
C SER A 105 -6.55 11.89 -2.51
#